data_AF-A0A2V8DSC9-F1
#
_entry.id   AF-A0A2V8DSC9-F1
#
_cell.length_a   1.000
_cell.length_b   1.000
_cell.length_c   1.000
_cell.angle_alpha   90.00
_cell.angle_beta   90.00
_cell.angle_gamma   90.00
#
_symmetry.space_group_name_H-M   'P 1'
#
loop_
_entity.id
_entity.type
_entity.pdbx_description
1 polymer ?
#
loop_
_entity_poly.entity_id
_entity_poly.type
_entity_poly.pdbx_seq_one_letter_code
_entity_poly.pdbx_strand_id
1 'polypeptide(L)'
;MRKPFLGAFGIASTIVVAILLVELVSSNPSGLPGSEGSGAGVTETKGPPRKTAWGEPDLQGIWTDNYAIPLQRPSRYAGKEYFTEQEQAELDRKRAAAPRQNDNGIARRGTEQDVSGAYNSVFTSMKHTGRRTSLIIDPPDGRIPPVTPQVEQRRAEFRSFQLALLQATDVCRQKLAGCAGGQYGPVS
;
A
#
# COMPACT_ATOMS: atom_id res chain seq x y z
N MET A 1 -35.97 -64.71 -43.87
CA MET A 1 -35.73 -65.49 -42.64
C MET A 1 -34.79 -64.70 -41.74
N ARG A 2 -35.24 -64.40 -40.51
CA ARG A 2 -34.55 -64.12 -39.23
C ARG A 2 -33.19 -63.35 -39.20
N LYS A 3 -33.22 -62.18 -38.51
CA LYS A 3 -32.09 -61.31 -38.07
C LYS A 3 -31.20 -62.00 -37.00
N PRO A 4 -30.05 -61.41 -36.56
CA PRO A 4 -30.12 -60.35 -35.54
C PRO A 4 -29.16 -59.16 -35.75
N PHE A 5 -29.75 -57.97 -35.76
CA PHE A 5 -29.14 -56.71 -35.35
C PHE A 5 -29.06 -56.71 -33.81
N LEU A 6 -27.88 -56.90 -33.24
CA LEU A 6 -27.60 -56.68 -31.82
C LEU A 6 -26.15 -56.19 -31.71
N GLY A 7 -25.96 -54.89 -31.54
CA GLY A 7 -24.62 -54.31 -31.41
C GLY A 7 -24.57 -52.78 -31.31
N ALA A 8 -25.61 -52.05 -31.72
CA ALA A 8 -25.55 -50.59 -31.78
C ALA A 8 -26.20 -49.84 -30.59
N PHE A 9 -26.99 -50.51 -29.75
CA PHE A 9 -27.67 -49.84 -28.62
C PHE A 9 -26.89 -49.86 -27.30
N GLY A 10 -25.83 -50.68 -27.19
CA GLY A 10 -25.03 -50.78 -25.97
C GLY A 10 -24.04 -49.61 -25.77
N ILE A 11 -23.52 -49.03 -26.85
CA ILE A 11 -22.47 -48.01 -26.78
C ILE A 11 -23.06 -46.60 -26.57
N ALA A 12 -24.27 -46.33 -27.09
CA ALA A 12 -24.96 -45.06 -26.86
C ALA A 12 -25.41 -44.92 -25.40
N SER A 13 -25.79 -46.02 -24.74
CA SER A 13 -26.22 -46.00 -23.34
C SER A 13 -25.06 -45.77 -22.37
N THR A 14 -23.86 -46.31 -22.65
CA THR A 14 -22.68 -46.09 -21.80
C THR A 14 -22.12 -44.67 -21.91
N ILE A 15 -22.20 -44.03 -23.08
CA ILE A 15 -21.78 -42.62 -23.25
C ILE A 15 -22.76 -41.67 -22.55
N VAL A 16 -24.07 -41.92 -22.60
CA VAL A 16 -25.07 -41.09 -21.90
C VAL A 16 -24.96 -41.24 -20.37
N VAL A 17 -24.71 -42.44 -19.86
CA VAL A 17 -24.48 -42.67 -18.41
C VAL A 17 -23.15 -42.04 -17.94
N ALA A 18 -22.10 -42.06 -18.76
CA ALA A 18 -20.83 -41.40 -18.43
C ALA A 18 -20.94 -39.86 -18.42
N ILE A 19 -21.71 -39.28 -19.34
CA ILE A 19 -21.95 -37.82 -19.37
C ILE A 19 -22.85 -37.39 -18.19
N LEU A 20 -23.88 -38.18 -17.85
CA LEU A 20 -24.74 -37.91 -16.69
C LEU A 20 -24.02 -38.10 -15.34
N LEU A 21 -23.00 -38.96 -15.26
CA LEU A 21 -22.16 -39.12 -14.06
C LEU A 21 -21.12 -38.01 -13.90
N VAL A 22 -20.69 -37.34 -14.99
CA VAL A 22 -19.79 -36.19 -14.94
C VAL A 22 -20.53 -34.91 -14.50
N GLU A 23 -21.79 -34.74 -14.87
CA GLU A 23 -22.59 -33.57 -14.41
C GLU A 23 -23.03 -33.68 -12.94
N LEU A 24 -23.16 -34.88 -12.37
CA LEU A 24 -23.55 -35.06 -10.97
C LEU A 24 -22.41 -34.82 -9.95
N VAL A 25 -21.15 -34.79 -10.40
CA VAL A 25 -19.96 -34.47 -9.57
C VAL A 25 -19.65 -32.96 -9.52
N SER A 26 -20.45 -32.10 -10.17
CA SER A 26 -20.27 -30.64 -10.12
C SER A 26 -21.09 -29.93 -9.03
N SER A 27 -21.76 -30.68 -8.13
CA SER A 27 -22.47 -30.11 -6.97
C SER A 27 -21.73 -30.37 -5.66
N ASN A 28 -20.57 -29.73 -5.51
CA ASN A 28 -19.84 -29.67 -4.25
C ASN A 28 -20.10 -28.29 -3.61
N PRO A 29 -21.13 -28.08 -2.77
CA PRO A 29 -21.23 -26.88 -1.95
C PRO A 29 -20.31 -27.06 -0.75
N SER A 30 -19.01 -27.10 -1.01
CA SER A 30 -17.98 -26.92 0.02
C SER A 30 -17.27 -25.61 -0.24
N GLY A 31 -18.06 -24.56 -0.43
CA GLY A 31 -17.64 -23.24 -0.03
C GLY A 31 -17.60 -23.23 1.49
N LEU A 32 -16.42 -22.97 2.06
CA LEU A 32 -16.35 -22.26 3.34
C LEU A 32 -17.37 -21.11 3.27
N PRO A 33 -18.03 -20.69 4.37
CA PRO A 33 -18.78 -19.44 4.38
C PRO A 33 -17.79 -18.31 4.08
N GLY A 34 -17.58 -18.06 2.78
CA GLY A 34 -17.19 -16.78 2.28
C GLY A 34 -18.27 -15.87 2.80
N SER A 35 -17.86 -15.01 3.73
CA SER A 35 -18.60 -13.79 4.02
C SER A 35 -18.86 -13.13 2.67
N GLU A 36 -20.00 -13.46 2.05
CA GLU A 36 -20.75 -12.51 1.25
C GLU A 36 -20.97 -11.34 2.20
N GLY A 37 -19.98 -10.44 2.21
CA GLY A 37 -20.16 -9.11 2.72
C GLY A 37 -21.32 -8.59 1.89
N SER A 38 -22.51 -8.69 2.46
CA SER A 38 -23.68 -7.98 2.01
C SER A 38 -23.18 -6.55 1.84
N GLY A 39 -22.97 -6.15 0.58
CA GLY A 39 -22.87 -4.77 0.18
C GLY A 39 -24.24 -4.14 0.37
N ALA A 40 -24.78 -4.21 1.60
CA ALA A 40 -25.69 -3.22 2.09
C ALA A 40 -24.90 -1.93 1.99
N GLY A 41 -25.14 -1.21 0.88
CA GLY A 41 -24.66 0.15 0.72
C GLY A 41 -25.01 0.86 2.00
N VAL A 42 -23.99 1.15 2.82
CA VAL A 42 -24.16 1.99 3.99
C VAL A 42 -24.57 3.32 3.39
N THR A 43 -25.87 3.56 3.39
CA THR A 43 -26.42 4.86 3.07
C THR A 43 -25.95 5.72 4.22
N GLU A 44 -24.84 6.43 4.00
CA GLU A 44 -24.25 7.35 4.96
C GLU A 44 -25.31 8.42 5.24
N THR A 45 -26.10 8.17 6.28
CA THR A 45 -27.13 9.11 6.71
C THR A 45 -26.35 10.25 7.34
N LYS A 46 -26.28 11.37 6.62
CA LYS A 46 -25.52 12.57 7.01
C LYS A 46 -26.19 13.24 8.21
N GLY A 47 -26.09 12.61 9.37
CA GLY A 47 -26.53 13.13 10.65
C GLY A 47 -25.53 14.14 11.21
N PRO A 48 -25.93 14.93 12.22
CA PRO A 48 -24.99 15.80 12.92
C PRO A 48 -23.83 14.98 13.50
N PRO A 49 -22.61 15.54 13.56
CA PRO A 49 -21.46 14.84 14.12
C PRO A 49 -21.80 14.38 15.54
N ARG A 50 -21.41 13.14 15.85
CA ARG A 50 -21.53 12.61 17.21
C ARG A 50 -20.78 13.53 18.16
N LYS A 51 -21.34 13.71 19.36
CA LYS A 51 -20.73 14.49 20.42
C LYS A 51 -20.42 13.60 21.61
N THR A 52 -19.36 13.93 22.32
CA THR A 52 -19.04 13.33 23.61
C THR A 52 -20.07 13.76 24.67
N ALA A 53 -20.09 13.09 25.82
CA ALA A 53 -20.96 13.47 26.94
C ALA A 53 -20.71 14.90 27.47
N TRP A 54 -19.55 15.49 27.16
CA TRP A 54 -19.16 16.86 27.51
C TRP A 54 -19.28 17.86 26.34
N GLY A 55 -19.93 17.46 25.23
CA GLY A 55 -20.36 18.39 24.18
C GLY A 55 -19.35 18.68 23.06
N GLU A 56 -18.17 18.06 23.09
CA GLU A 56 -17.14 18.15 22.04
C GLU A 56 -17.42 17.18 20.89
N PRO A 57 -16.87 17.39 19.68
CA PRO A 57 -16.93 16.40 18.61
C PRO A 57 -16.34 15.06 19.04
N ASP A 58 -17.11 13.99 18.87
CA ASP A 58 -16.62 12.63 19.12
C ASP A 58 -15.82 12.12 17.91
N LEU A 59 -14.50 12.04 18.08
CA LEU A 59 -13.55 11.59 17.06
C LEU A 59 -13.19 10.09 17.20
N GLN A 60 -13.93 9.33 18.01
CA GLN A 60 -13.72 7.88 18.13
C GLN A 60 -14.13 7.16 16.85
N GLY A 61 -13.39 6.11 16.51
CA GLY A 61 -13.66 5.30 15.32
C GLY A 61 -12.45 4.47 14.89
N ILE A 62 -12.64 3.72 13.81
CA ILE A 62 -11.55 3.00 13.14
C ILE A 62 -10.95 3.93 12.10
N TRP A 63 -9.71 4.35 12.34
CA TRP A 63 -8.93 5.18 11.41
C TRP A 63 -8.13 4.29 10.48
N THR A 64 -8.26 4.51 9.17
CA THR A 64 -7.58 3.72 8.13
C THR A 64 -6.74 4.61 7.24
N ASP A 65 -5.68 4.06 6.67
CA ASP A 65 -4.73 4.75 5.80
C ASP A 65 -4.69 4.08 4.42
N ASN A 66 -5.77 4.29 3.67
CA ASN A 66 -6.03 3.59 2.41
C ASN A 66 -5.44 4.31 1.18
N TYR A 67 -5.12 5.60 1.33
CA TYR A 67 -4.77 6.46 0.22
C TYR A 67 -3.35 7.00 0.33
N ALA A 68 -2.62 6.95 -0.76
CA ALA A 68 -1.36 7.65 -0.90
C ALA A 68 -1.61 9.07 -1.36
N ILE A 69 -1.45 10.00 -0.41
CA ILE A 69 -1.51 11.44 -0.64
C ILE A 69 -0.12 12.00 -0.29
N PRO A 70 0.55 12.73 -1.20
CA PRO A 70 1.82 13.37 -0.87
C PRO A 70 1.66 14.35 0.30
N LEU A 71 2.67 14.45 1.18
CA LEU A 71 2.63 15.46 2.24
C LEU A 71 2.50 16.86 1.64
N GLN A 72 3.41 17.21 0.71
CA GLN A 72 3.42 18.49 0.01
C GLN A 72 2.97 18.32 -1.44
N ARG A 73 2.29 19.33 -1.99
CA ARG A 73 1.86 19.35 -3.38
C ARG A 73 3.09 19.35 -4.30
N PRO A 74 3.21 18.35 -5.19
CA PRO A 74 4.21 18.37 -6.24
C PRO A 74 4.04 19.62 -7.13
N SER A 75 5.16 20.22 -7.56
CA SER A 75 5.14 21.44 -8.40
C SER A 75 4.33 21.26 -9.69
N ARG A 76 4.36 20.06 -10.29
CA ARG A 76 3.56 19.71 -11.48
C ARG A 76 2.04 19.79 -11.27
N TYR A 77 1.58 19.87 -10.02
CA TYR A 77 0.16 20.03 -9.68
C TYR A 77 -0.12 21.37 -9.00
N ALA A 78 0.75 22.37 -9.13
CA ALA A 78 0.52 23.69 -8.54
C ALA A 78 -0.87 24.24 -8.91
N GLY A 79 -1.59 24.79 -7.92
CA GLY A 79 -2.95 25.30 -8.08
C GLY A 79 -4.04 24.23 -8.26
N LYS A 80 -3.69 22.95 -8.34
CA LYS A 80 -4.64 21.84 -8.47
C LYS A 80 -4.81 21.11 -7.15
N GLU A 81 -5.92 21.35 -6.47
CA GLU A 81 -6.17 20.72 -5.17
C GLU A 81 -6.61 19.24 -5.30
N TYR A 82 -7.38 18.91 -6.33
CA TYR A 82 -7.96 17.58 -6.51
C TYR A 82 -7.60 16.98 -7.86
N PHE A 83 -7.40 15.66 -7.87
CA PHE A 83 -7.35 14.86 -9.08
C PHE A 83 -8.75 14.54 -9.58
N THR A 84 -8.89 14.37 -10.90
CA THR A 84 -10.07 13.71 -11.46
C THR A 84 -10.00 12.20 -11.21
N GLU A 85 -11.10 11.49 -11.44
CA GLU A 85 -11.13 10.03 -11.35
C GLU A 85 -10.21 9.37 -12.37
N GLN A 86 -10.15 9.92 -13.59
CA GLN A 86 -9.27 9.41 -14.65
C GLN A 86 -7.79 9.54 -14.29
N GLU A 87 -7.41 10.66 -13.67
CA GLU A 87 -6.04 10.88 -13.21
C GLU A 87 -5.65 9.94 -12.07
N GLN A 88 -6.56 9.70 -11.12
CA GLN A 88 -6.35 8.72 -10.05
C GLN A 88 -6.14 7.32 -10.64
N ALA A 89 -6.98 6.91 -11.59
CA ALA A 89 -6.85 5.60 -12.25
C ALA A 89 -5.54 5.48 -13.05
N GLU A 90 -5.05 6.55 -13.67
CA GLU A 90 -3.75 6.55 -14.33
C GLU A 90 -2.58 6.46 -13.33
N LEU A 91 -2.64 7.22 -12.23
CA LEU A 91 -1.62 7.18 -11.18
C LEU A 91 -1.57 5.82 -10.47
N ASP A 92 -2.72 5.19 -10.26
CA ASP A 92 -2.82 3.84 -9.71
C ASP A 92 -2.21 2.80 -10.65
N ARG A 93 -2.48 2.88 -11.96
CA ARG A 93 -1.82 2.02 -12.95
C ARG A 93 -0.30 2.20 -12.95
N LYS A 94 0.19 3.45 -12.90
CA LYS A 94 1.63 3.75 -12.83
C LYS A 94 2.27 3.19 -11.56
N ARG A 95 1.58 3.31 -10.42
CA ARG A 95 2.05 2.79 -9.13
C ARG A 95 2.09 1.26 -9.12
N ALA A 96 1.06 0.61 -9.64
CA ALA A 96 0.99 -0.85 -9.72
C ALA A 96 2.10 -1.44 -10.62
N ALA A 97 2.54 -0.69 -11.63
CA ALA A 97 3.63 -1.07 -12.53
C ALA A 97 5.03 -0.74 -12.00
N ALA A 98 5.15 0.04 -10.90
CA ALA A 98 6.45 0.44 -10.38
C ALA A 98 7.18 -0.75 -9.74
N PRO A 99 8.51 -0.88 -9.93
CA PRO A 99 9.30 -1.91 -9.26
C PRO A 99 9.15 -1.79 -7.75
N ARG A 100 8.95 -2.91 -7.05
CA ARG A 100 8.72 -2.85 -5.62
C ARG A 100 10.05 -2.83 -4.87
N GLN A 101 10.00 -2.27 -3.66
CA GLN A 101 11.15 -2.20 -2.79
C GLN A 101 11.64 -3.63 -2.50
N ASN A 102 12.95 -3.86 -2.67
CA ASN A 102 13.62 -5.14 -2.46
C ASN A 102 13.25 -6.29 -3.42
N ASP A 103 12.56 -6.05 -4.55
CA ASP A 103 12.28 -7.11 -5.54
C ASP A 103 13.58 -7.69 -6.16
N ASN A 104 14.69 -6.93 -6.16
CA ASN A 104 15.96 -7.32 -6.79
C ASN A 104 17.14 -7.48 -5.82
N GLY A 105 16.94 -7.46 -4.50
CA GLY A 105 18.04 -7.60 -3.52
C GLY A 105 19.12 -6.53 -3.69
N ILE A 106 18.93 -5.34 -3.09
CA ILE A 106 19.85 -4.20 -3.24
C ILE A 106 21.24 -4.51 -2.65
N ALA A 107 21.32 -5.47 -1.71
CA ALA A 107 22.55 -5.85 -1.03
C ALA A 107 23.17 -7.12 -1.62
N ARG A 108 24.51 -7.20 -1.57
CA ARG A 108 25.26 -8.40 -1.94
C ARG A 108 24.90 -9.53 -0.96
N ARG A 109 24.53 -10.70 -1.49
CA ARG A 109 24.19 -11.89 -0.67
C ARG A 109 25.26 -12.19 0.38
N GLY A 110 24.83 -12.47 1.61
CA GLY A 110 25.71 -12.82 2.74
C GLY A 110 26.41 -11.63 3.41
N THR A 111 25.93 -10.40 3.17
CA THR A 111 26.35 -9.21 3.92
C THR A 111 25.38 -8.89 5.04
N GLU A 112 25.78 -8.08 6.01
CA GLU A 112 24.86 -7.57 7.04
C GLU A 112 23.68 -6.78 6.42
N GLN A 113 23.94 -6.08 5.32
CA GLN A 113 22.92 -5.35 4.57
C GLN A 113 21.90 -6.28 3.89
N ASP A 114 22.31 -7.50 3.50
CA ASP A 114 21.43 -8.55 2.96
C ASP A 114 20.44 -9.04 4.04
N VAL A 115 20.93 -9.25 5.27
CA VAL A 115 20.09 -9.61 6.42
C VAL A 115 19.14 -8.47 6.80
N SER A 116 19.60 -7.22 6.67
CA SER A 116 18.80 -6.02 7.00
C SER A 116 17.67 -5.72 6.00
N GLY A 117 17.67 -6.37 4.82
CA GLY A 117 16.64 -6.24 3.78
C GLY A 117 15.39 -7.10 3.99
N ALA A 118 15.12 -7.56 5.21
CA ALA A 118 14.20 -8.64 5.55
C ALA A 118 12.74 -8.49 5.06
N TYR A 119 12.27 -7.26 4.80
CA TYR A 119 10.92 -7.03 4.28
C TYR A 119 10.95 -6.90 2.77
N ASN A 120 10.48 -7.95 2.09
CA ASN A 120 10.20 -7.91 0.67
C ASN A 120 8.83 -7.26 0.39
N SER A 121 8.50 -7.17 -0.89
CA SER A 121 7.37 -6.40 -1.36
C SER A 121 5.98 -6.94 -1.01
N VAL A 122 5.87 -8.14 -0.42
CA VAL A 122 4.60 -8.67 0.10
C VAL A 122 4.21 -8.04 1.44
N PHE A 123 5.19 -7.49 2.18
CA PHE A 123 4.99 -6.81 3.46
C PHE A 123 4.70 -5.31 3.31
N THR A 124 4.68 -4.81 2.08
CA THR A 124 4.38 -3.41 1.78
C THR A 124 3.03 -3.29 1.08
N SER A 125 2.11 -2.50 1.66
CA SER A 125 0.80 -2.24 1.04
C SER A 125 0.91 -1.24 -0.10
N MET A 126 0.22 -1.53 -1.22
CA MET A 126 0.00 -0.55 -2.28
C MET A 126 -1.30 0.19 -2.03
N LYS A 127 -1.18 1.46 -1.63
CA LYS A 127 -2.33 2.34 -1.44
C LYS A 127 -2.82 2.91 -2.76
N HIS A 128 -4.13 3.08 -2.87
CA HIS A 128 -4.74 3.82 -3.96
C HIS A 128 -4.32 5.29 -3.92
N THR A 129 -4.32 5.96 -5.05
CA THR A 129 -4.09 7.39 -5.14
C THR A 129 -5.27 8.10 -4.49
N GLY A 130 -5.00 8.99 -3.53
CA GLY A 130 -6.05 9.78 -2.93
C GLY A 130 -6.55 10.90 -3.85
N ARG A 131 -7.76 11.39 -3.59
CA ARG A 131 -8.37 12.47 -4.38
C ARG A 131 -7.60 13.80 -4.32
N ARG A 132 -6.90 14.08 -3.22
CA ARG A 132 -6.14 15.32 -3.02
C ARG A 132 -4.72 15.18 -3.54
N THR A 133 -4.17 16.28 -4.05
CA THR A 133 -2.78 16.35 -4.52
C THR A 133 -1.77 16.59 -3.38
N SER A 134 -2.24 16.87 -2.17
CA SER A 134 -1.44 17.10 -0.96
C SER A 134 -2.24 16.86 0.33
N LEU A 135 -1.56 16.49 1.42
CA LEU A 135 -2.11 16.50 2.78
C LEU A 135 -2.24 17.91 3.34
N ILE A 136 -1.30 18.80 3.02
CA ILE A 136 -1.34 20.21 3.44
C ILE A 136 -2.50 20.91 2.72
N ILE A 137 -3.42 21.43 3.52
CA ILE A 137 -4.58 22.21 3.05
C ILE A 137 -4.22 23.70 3.03
N ASP A 138 -3.61 24.17 4.11
CA ASP A 138 -3.20 25.55 4.33
C ASP A 138 -1.70 25.56 4.65
N PRO A 139 -0.86 26.27 3.87
CA PRO A 139 -1.20 27.20 2.79
C PRO A 139 -1.85 26.55 1.55
N PRO A 140 -2.67 27.30 0.76
CA PRO A 140 -3.38 26.78 -0.40
C PRO A 140 -2.49 26.23 -1.51
N ASP A 141 -1.20 26.54 -1.51
CA ASP A 141 -0.22 25.95 -2.42
C ASP A 141 0.15 24.50 -2.04
N GLY A 142 -0.30 24.04 -0.87
CA GLY A 142 -0.13 22.69 -0.36
C GLY A 142 1.32 22.39 0.02
N ARG A 143 2.13 23.41 0.35
CA ARG A 143 3.54 23.23 0.70
C ARG A 143 3.79 23.63 2.15
N ILE A 144 4.85 23.07 2.71
CA ILE A 144 5.31 23.49 4.04
C ILE A 144 5.78 24.94 3.90
N PRO A 145 5.27 25.86 4.73
CA PRO A 145 5.75 27.24 4.71
C PRO A 145 7.27 27.32 4.88
N PRO A 146 7.92 28.36 4.33
CA PRO A 146 9.32 28.64 4.60
C PRO A 146 9.58 28.65 6.11
N VAL A 147 10.67 28.00 6.52
CA VAL A 147 11.07 28.00 7.93
C VAL A 147 11.59 29.37 8.33
N THR A 148 11.38 29.74 9.59
CA THR A 148 11.91 31.00 10.11
C THR A 148 13.42 30.87 10.41
N PRO A 149 14.19 31.98 10.41
CA PRO A 149 15.61 31.94 10.75
C PRO A 149 15.90 31.28 12.12
N GLN A 150 15.01 31.43 13.10
CA GLN A 150 15.16 30.79 14.41
C GLN A 150 15.04 29.27 14.33
N VAL A 151 14.15 28.76 13.47
CA VAL A 151 14.01 27.31 13.23
C VAL A 151 15.22 26.77 12.47
N GLU A 152 15.75 27.53 11.51
CA GLU A 152 16.98 27.17 10.80
C GLU A 152 18.16 27.03 11.76
N GLN A 153 18.34 27.99 12.68
CA GLN A 153 19.37 27.92 13.70
C GLN A 153 19.21 26.67 14.58
N ARG A 154 18.01 26.40 15.11
CA ARG A 154 17.76 25.21 15.93
C ARG A 154 18.00 23.90 15.15
N ARG A 155 17.64 23.85 13.87
CA ARG A 155 17.92 22.69 13.01
C ARG A 155 19.42 22.51 12.81
N ALA A 156 20.18 23.59 12.65
CA ALA A 156 21.64 23.53 12.54
C ALA A 156 22.28 23.01 13.83
N GLU A 157 21.83 23.48 15.01
CA GLU A 157 22.29 23.01 16.32
C GLU A 157 21.95 21.52 16.54
N PHE A 158 20.72 21.11 16.21
CA PHE A 158 20.33 19.70 16.30
C PHE A 158 21.13 18.84 15.31
N ARG A 159 21.37 19.35 14.11
CA ARG A 159 22.19 18.69 13.10
C ARG A 159 23.62 18.51 13.58
N SER A 160 24.25 19.52 14.17
CA SER A 160 25.61 19.39 14.73
C SER A 160 25.65 18.35 15.84
N PHE A 161 24.64 18.34 16.72
CA PHE A 161 24.54 17.33 17.78
C PHE A 161 24.40 15.91 17.22
N GLN A 162 23.51 15.72 16.23
CA GLN A 162 23.36 14.42 15.56
C GLN A 162 24.67 13.95 14.91
N LEU A 163 25.40 14.85 14.25
CA LEU A 163 26.67 14.51 13.60
C LEU A 163 27.74 14.12 14.63
N ALA A 164 27.80 14.79 15.78
CA ALA A 164 28.69 14.43 16.88
C ALA A 164 28.39 13.01 17.41
N LEU A 165 27.11 12.67 17.59
CA LEU A 165 26.70 11.32 18.02
C LEU A 165 27.05 10.22 17.01
N LEU A 166 27.22 10.56 15.73
CA LEU A 166 27.55 9.60 14.68
C LEU A 166 29.06 9.36 14.52
N GLN A 167 29.93 10.20 15.07
CA GLN A 167 31.38 10.17 14.80
C GLN A 167 32.04 8.81 15.06
N ALA A 168 31.68 8.14 16.15
CA ALA A 168 32.27 6.85 16.52
C ALA A 168 31.46 5.63 16.04
N THR A 169 30.49 5.82 15.14
CA THR A 169 29.64 4.73 14.64
C THR A 169 30.26 4.02 13.44
N ASP A 170 29.92 2.73 13.27
CA ASP A 170 30.33 1.97 12.08
C ASP A 170 29.75 2.56 10.79
N VAL A 171 28.61 3.26 10.86
CA VAL A 171 28.03 4.02 9.75
C VAL A 171 29.02 5.04 9.21
N CYS A 172 29.69 5.78 10.09
CA CYS A 172 30.73 6.74 9.70
C CYS A 172 32.06 6.07 9.36
N ARG A 173 32.45 5.02 10.09
CA ARG A 173 33.67 4.24 9.80
C ARG A 173 33.66 3.69 8.38
N GLN A 174 32.53 3.14 7.96
CA GLN A 174 32.34 2.50 6.65
C GLN A 174 31.87 3.49 5.56
N LYS A 175 31.76 4.78 5.88
CA LYS A 175 31.31 5.84 4.94
C LYS A 175 29.95 5.53 4.30
N LEU A 176 29.02 4.98 5.07
CA LEU A 176 27.66 4.69 4.61
C LEU A 176 26.87 6.00 4.45
N ALA A 177 25.78 5.94 3.66
CA ALA A 177 24.92 7.10 3.39
C ALA A 177 24.38 7.78 4.68
N GLY A 178 24.21 7.02 5.76
CA GLY A 178 23.81 7.55 7.06
C GLY A 178 24.82 8.53 7.69
N CYS A 179 26.09 8.52 7.27
CA CYS A 179 27.11 9.47 7.71
C CYS A 179 27.21 10.72 6.81
N ALA A 180 26.22 10.98 5.95
CA ALA A 180 26.24 12.17 5.11
C ALA A 180 26.46 13.44 5.96
N GLY A 181 27.53 14.19 5.67
CA GLY A 181 27.93 15.40 6.42
C GLY A 181 28.68 15.16 7.73
N GLY A 182 28.94 13.90 8.13
CA GLY A 182 29.71 13.54 9.30
C GLY A 182 31.13 13.04 8.96
N GLN A 183 31.95 12.87 9.99
CA GLN A 183 33.30 12.29 9.87
C GLN A 183 33.50 11.23 10.94
N TYR A 184 34.21 10.16 10.60
CA TYR A 184 34.59 9.14 11.58
C TYR A 184 35.75 9.63 12.44
N GLY A 185 35.64 9.46 13.76
CA GLY A 185 36.67 9.83 14.71
C GLY A 185 36.29 9.48 16.14
N PRO A 186 37.23 9.62 17.10
CA PRO A 186 36.88 9.57 18.51
C PRO A 186 35.88 10.68 18.83
N VAL A 187 34.92 10.39 19.72
CA VAL A 187 34.01 11.42 20.24
C VAL A 187 34.85 12.38 21.07
N SER A 188 34.96 13.63 20.63
CA SER A 188 35.69 14.71 21.33
C SER A 188 34.89 15.29 22.48
#